data_AF-A0A512AFX7-F1
#
_entry.id   AF-A0A512AFX7-F1
#
_cell.length_a   1.000
_cell.length_b   1.000
_cell.length_c   1.000
_cell.angle_alpha   90.00
_cell.angle_beta   90.00
_cell.angle_gamma   90.00
#
_symmetry.space_group_name_H-M   'P 1'
#
loop_
_entity.id
_entity.type
_entity.pdbx_description
1 polymer ?
#
loop_
_entity_poly.entity_id
_entity_poly.type
_entity_poly.pdbx_seq_one_letter_code
_entity_poly.pdbx_strand_id
1 'polypeptide(L)'
;MAGIKPVIFKYYQPATLLAIFAFWSFLPPELATNGWTIVIAAICTKFMILGLEQINERHAGWRLTRAEFLSDLFYFVMFYTVVRYAGKHWADPPLIGLKDALGIHTPWLEHAPLIVQVALIMLLIEWGHYWLHRAMHNWFPLWVVHAPHHFVRQLNALKGAVGNPFELFLIGLSLTVFLDFSLTALFCAGHMLGTIAAFSHANVRFNPPRWYSAVFTTIEAHSLHHSVEYEDTRCNYACALILFDRMHGTFKDGEAVEVGQEGRRHMGIGETLIYPLTPIIDWVKGRKAAA
;
A
#
# COMPACT_ATOMS: atom_id res chain seq x y z
N MET A 1 -3.98 26.74 23.26
CA MET A 1 -3.22 25.79 22.39
C MET A 1 -3.87 25.52 21.02
N ALA A 2 -4.89 26.28 20.59
CA ALA A 2 -5.64 25.99 19.35
C ALA A 2 -4.91 26.32 18.02
N GLY A 3 -3.72 26.93 18.04
CA GLY A 3 -3.06 27.43 16.82
C GLY A 3 -2.01 26.52 16.17
N ILE A 4 -1.33 25.65 16.93
CA ILE A 4 -0.14 24.94 16.43
C ILE A 4 -0.48 23.54 15.88
N LYS A 5 -1.43 22.84 16.51
CA LYS A 5 -1.79 21.46 16.14
C LYS A 5 -2.19 21.33 14.65
N PRO A 6 -3.07 22.17 14.08
CA PRO A 6 -3.41 22.07 12.66
C PRO A 6 -2.20 22.28 11.74
N VAL A 7 -1.27 23.16 12.12
CA VAL A 7 -0.05 23.43 11.35
C VAL A 7 0.89 22.22 11.38
N ILE A 8 1.08 21.60 12.55
CA ILE A 8 1.89 20.38 12.69
C ILE A 8 1.35 19.28 11.78
N PHE A 9 0.05 18.97 11.86
CA PHE A 9 -0.54 17.88 11.09
C PHE A 9 -0.54 18.15 9.58
N LYS A 10 -0.74 19.40 9.17
CA LYS A 10 -0.64 19.82 7.77
C LYS A 10 0.72 19.47 7.17
N TYR A 11 1.82 19.71 7.89
CA TYR A 11 3.17 19.45 7.38
C TYR A 11 3.78 18.13 7.85
N TYR A 12 3.02 17.29 8.58
CA TYR A 12 3.54 16.06 9.14
C TYR A 12 3.99 15.09 8.06
N GLN A 13 3.12 14.78 7.10
CA GLN A 13 3.42 13.82 6.03
C GLN A 13 4.67 14.22 5.21
N PRO A 14 4.78 15.45 4.66
CA PRO A 14 5.99 15.83 3.93
C PRO A 14 7.24 15.88 4.81
N ALA A 15 7.13 16.30 6.09
CA ALA A 15 8.25 16.26 7.02
C ALA A 15 8.73 14.83 7.29
N THR A 16 7.81 13.86 7.44
CA THR A 16 8.15 12.45 7.61
C THR A 16 8.86 11.89 6.38
N LEU A 17 8.40 12.22 5.16
CA LEU A 17 9.06 11.77 3.93
C LEU A 17 10.48 12.34 3.80
N LEU A 18 10.67 13.62 4.14
CA LEU A 18 12.00 14.24 4.19
C LEU A 18 12.89 13.59 5.26
N ALA A 19 12.34 13.28 6.44
CA ALA A 19 13.07 12.60 7.50
C ALA A 19 13.47 11.18 7.11
N ILE A 20 12.61 10.43 6.42
CA ILE A 20 12.93 9.10 5.87
C ILE A 20 14.06 9.22 4.85
N PHE A 21 13.96 10.15 3.92
CA PHE A 21 15.02 10.36 2.92
C PHE A 21 16.35 10.74 3.57
N ALA A 22 16.33 11.67 4.53
CA ALA A 22 17.53 12.05 5.29
C ALA A 22 18.11 10.86 6.06
N PHE A 23 17.27 10.08 6.74
CA PHE A 23 17.68 8.86 7.43
C PHE A 23 18.48 7.95 6.49
N TRP A 24 17.93 7.58 5.33
CA TRP A 24 18.64 6.72 4.38
C TRP A 24 19.86 7.37 3.71
N SER A 25 19.87 8.69 3.57
CA SER A 25 20.99 9.44 2.98
C SER A 25 22.21 9.49 3.88
N PHE A 26 22.01 9.45 5.21
CA PHE A 26 23.08 9.63 6.20
C PHE A 26 23.39 8.36 7.02
N LEU A 27 22.71 7.24 6.73
CA LEU A 27 23.01 5.97 7.38
C LEU A 27 24.40 5.45 6.96
N PRO A 28 25.19 4.87 7.89
CA PRO A 28 26.37 4.11 7.53
C PRO A 28 26.04 2.98 6.55
N PRO A 29 26.90 2.68 5.54
CA PRO A 29 26.61 1.68 4.51
C PRO A 29 26.21 0.31 5.05
N GLU A 30 26.79 -0.12 6.18
CA GLU A 30 26.50 -1.40 6.82
C GLU A 30 25.05 -1.47 7.33
N LEU A 31 24.51 -0.34 7.80
CA LEU A 31 23.11 -0.25 8.22
C LEU A 31 22.18 0.03 7.03
N ALA A 32 22.63 0.85 6.07
CA ALA A 32 21.85 1.26 4.90
C ALA A 32 21.53 0.10 3.95
N THR A 33 22.32 -0.98 4.01
CA THR A 33 22.15 -2.19 3.19
C THR A 33 21.67 -3.40 4.00
N ASN A 34 21.50 -3.26 5.32
CA ASN A 34 20.99 -4.34 6.15
C ASN A 34 19.46 -4.45 6.03
N GLY A 35 18.98 -5.63 5.64
CA GLY A 35 17.55 -5.92 5.47
C GLY A 35 16.70 -5.75 6.73
N TRP A 36 17.29 -5.84 7.93
CA TRP A 36 16.58 -5.57 9.19
C TRP A 36 16.34 -4.07 9.42
N THR A 37 17.21 -3.21 8.90
CA THR A 37 17.07 -1.75 9.06
C THR A 37 15.75 -1.26 8.46
N ILE A 38 15.43 -1.67 7.22
CA ILE A 38 14.15 -1.27 6.59
C ILE A 38 12.95 -1.84 7.34
N VAL A 39 13.04 -3.08 7.83
CA VAL A 39 11.93 -3.72 8.57
C VAL A 39 11.65 -2.96 9.85
N ILE A 40 12.68 -2.70 10.66
CA ILE A 40 12.55 -1.97 11.93
C ILE A 40 12.07 -0.55 11.65
N ALA A 41 12.66 0.16 10.70
CA ALA A 41 12.27 1.53 10.37
C ALA A 41 10.81 1.61 9.91
N ALA A 42 10.36 0.71 9.03
CA ALA A 42 8.97 0.69 8.55
C ALA A 42 7.97 0.34 9.66
N ILE A 43 8.32 -0.59 10.57
CA ILE A 43 7.51 -0.91 11.75
C ILE A 43 7.41 0.35 12.64
N CYS A 44 8.53 0.96 13.00
CA CYS A 44 8.55 2.16 13.84
C CYS A 44 7.68 3.28 13.24
N THR A 45 7.81 3.55 11.94
CA THR A 45 7.00 4.57 11.25
C THR A 45 5.51 4.24 11.29
N LYS A 46 5.11 2.98 11.02
CA LYS A 46 3.69 2.59 11.04
C LYS A 46 3.07 2.68 12.44
N PHE A 47 3.78 2.22 13.47
CA PHE A 47 3.29 2.32 14.84
C PHE A 47 3.29 3.76 15.37
N MET A 48 4.21 4.61 14.89
CA MET A 48 4.15 6.05 15.13
C MET A 48 2.86 6.64 14.54
N ILE A 49 2.53 6.33 13.28
CA ILE A 49 1.29 6.79 12.62
C ILE A 49 0.06 6.28 13.37
N LEU A 50 0.05 5.01 13.79
CA LEU A 50 -1.02 4.45 14.61
C LEU A 50 -1.20 5.21 15.94
N GLY A 51 -0.11 5.68 16.54
CA GLY A 51 -0.15 6.57 17.71
C GLY A 51 -0.79 7.93 17.41
N LEU A 52 -0.58 8.49 16.21
CA LEU A 52 -1.19 9.77 15.81
C LEU A 52 -2.71 9.68 15.68
N GLU A 53 -3.26 8.50 15.38
CA GLU A 53 -4.72 8.27 15.32
C GLU A 53 -5.38 8.61 16.66
N GLN A 54 -4.69 8.39 17.78
CA GLN A 54 -5.19 8.73 19.13
C GLN A 54 -5.15 10.24 19.42
N ILE A 55 -4.34 10.99 18.67
CA ILE A 55 -4.09 12.42 18.91
C ILE A 55 -5.00 13.28 18.04
N ASN A 56 -5.20 12.91 16.79
CA ASN A 56 -5.91 13.73 15.81
C ASN A 56 -6.73 12.88 14.82
N GLU A 57 -7.60 12.04 15.37
CA GLU A 57 -8.46 11.16 14.58
C GLU A 57 -9.28 11.92 13.53
N ARG A 58 -9.47 11.29 12.37
CA ARG A 58 -10.31 11.81 11.29
C ARG A 58 -11.79 11.49 11.54
N HIS A 59 -12.10 10.21 11.82
CA HIS A 59 -13.45 9.73 12.09
C HIS A 59 -13.48 8.88 13.36
N ALA A 60 -14.40 9.19 14.27
CA ALA A 60 -14.60 8.41 15.50
C ALA A 60 -15.06 6.97 15.22
N GLY A 61 -15.77 6.76 14.10
CA GLY A 61 -16.22 5.43 13.67
C GLY A 61 -15.09 4.50 13.21
N TRP A 62 -13.88 5.01 13.00
CA TRP A 62 -12.72 4.21 12.60
C TRP A 62 -11.78 3.87 13.77
N ARG A 63 -12.20 4.14 15.01
CA ARG A 63 -11.39 3.81 16.18
C ARG A 63 -11.14 2.31 16.26
N LEU A 64 -9.86 1.96 16.33
CA LEU A 64 -9.42 0.57 16.31
C LEU A 64 -9.84 -0.16 17.59
N THR A 65 -10.61 -1.24 17.42
CA THR A 65 -10.90 -2.17 18.52
C THR A 65 -9.74 -3.15 18.74
N ARG A 66 -9.68 -3.81 19.91
CA ARG A 66 -8.68 -4.85 20.16
C ARG A 66 -8.77 -6.01 19.17
N ALA A 67 -10.00 -6.42 18.82
CA ALA A 67 -10.22 -7.50 17.85
C ALA A 67 -9.70 -7.13 16.46
N GLU A 68 -9.98 -5.91 16.00
CA GLU A 68 -9.46 -5.41 14.73
C GLU A 68 -7.95 -5.23 14.75
N PHE A 69 -7.37 -4.70 15.83
CA PHE A 69 -5.91 -4.59 15.96
C PHE A 69 -5.23 -5.97 15.84
N LEU A 70 -5.75 -7.00 16.51
CA LEU A 70 -5.19 -8.35 16.43
C LEU A 70 -5.32 -8.95 15.02
N SER A 71 -6.45 -8.71 14.34
CA SER A 71 -6.63 -9.12 12.94
C SER A 71 -5.64 -8.39 12.02
N ASP A 72 -5.49 -7.08 12.17
CA ASP A 72 -4.61 -6.26 11.34
C ASP A 72 -3.14 -6.63 11.58
N LEU A 73 -2.79 -6.94 12.84
CA LEU A 73 -1.47 -7.44 13.19
C LEU A 73 -1.18 -8.80 12.56
N PHE A 74 -2.16 -9.70 12.47
CA PHE A 74 -2.00 -10.96 11.74
C PHE A 74 -1.61 -10.72 10.29
N TYR A 75 -2.37 -9.88 9.58
CA TYR A 75 -2.09 -9.55 8.18
C TYR A 75 -0.76 -8.83 7.99
N PHE A 76 -0.45 -7.91 8.90
CA PHE A 76 0.82 -7.21 8.95
C PHE A 76 2.00 -8.19 9.07
N VAL A 77 1.94 -9.13 10.01
CA VAL A 77 2.97 -10.16 10.18
C VAL A 77 3.04 -11.07 8.96
N MET A 78 1.90 -11.50 8.41
CA MET A 78 1.83 -12.32 7.20
C MET A 78 2.51 -11.64 6.00
N PHE A 79 2.32 -10.32 5.84
CA PHE A 79 2.96 -9.54 4.80
C PHE A 79 4.49 -9.54 4.94
N TYR A 80 5.01 -9.20 6.13
CA TYR A 80 6.47 -9.12 6.36
C TYR A 80 7.17 -10.48 6.44
N THR A 81 6.42 -11.58 6.50
CA THR A 81 6.94 -12.96 6.56
C THR A 81 6.62 -13.73 5.28
N VAL A 82 5.41 -14.27 5.17
CA VAL A 82 4.99 -15.19 4.11
C VAL A 82 5.01 -14.52 2.74
N VAL A 83 4.38 -13.35 2.60
CA VAL A 83 4.28 -12.67 1.29
C VAL A 83 5.65 -12.22 0.81
N ARG A 84 6.45 -11.60 1.69
CA ARG A 84 7.82 -11.19 1.36
C ARG A 84 8.72 -12.38 1.02
N TYR A 85 8.59 -13.50 1.74
CA TYR A 85 9.29 -14.73 1.42
C TYR A 85 8.91 -15.25 0.03
N ALA A 86 7.61 -15.32 -0.27
CA ALA A 86 7.12 -15.73 -1.59
C ALA A 86 7.65 -14.82 -2.70
N GLY A 87 7.62 -13.49 -2.53
CA GLY A 87 8.20 -12.55 -3.49
C GLY A 87 9.68 -12.85 -3.77
N LYS A 88 10.50 -12.92 -2.70
CA LYS A 88 11.94 -13.17 -2.80
C LYS A 88 12.29 -14.51 -3.46
N HIS A 89 11.51 -15.55 -3.19
CA HIS A 89 11.86 -16.91 -3.62
C HIS A 89 11.14 -17.38 -4.88
N TRP A 90 9.98 -16.80 -5.21
CA TRP A 90 9.16 -17.24 -6.36
C TRP A 90 9.02 -16.17 -7.44
N ALA A 91 9.05 -14.88 -7.10
CA ALA A 91 8.91 -13.80 -8.07
C ALA A 91 10.27 -13.26 -8.56
N ASP A 92 11.19 -12.95 -7.63
CA ASP A 92 12.45 -12.30 -7.99
C ASP A 92 13.34 -13.16 -8.92
N PRO A 93 13.57 -14.47 -8.67
CA PRO A 93 14.46 -15.27 -9.50
C PRO A 93 14.07 -15.35 -11.00
N PRO A 94 12.80 -15.66 -11.38
CA PRO A 94 12.44 -15.69 -12.79
C PRO A 94 12.48 -14.30 -13.45
N LEU A 95 12.19 -13.23 -12.70
CA LEU A 95 12.25 -11.86 -13.24
C LEU A 95 13.71 -11.41 -13.48
N ILE A 96 14.62 -11.75 -12.57
CA ILE A 96 16.07 -11.54 -12.75
C ILE A 96 16.57 -12.38 -13.93
N GLY A 97 16.19 -13.65 -14.03
CA GLY A 97 16.55 -14.49 -15.15
C GLY A 97 16.05 -13.95 -16.50
N LEU A 98 14.85 -13.36 -16.54
CA LEU A 98 14.33 -12.68 -17.72
C LEU A 98 15.12 -11.41 -18.05
N LYS A 99 15.47 -10.59 -17.05
CA LYS A 99 16.32 -9.41 -17.23
C LYS A 99 17.66 -9.79 -17.87
N ASP A 100 18.30 -10.83 -17.35
CA ASP A 100 19.59 -11.32 -17.85
C ASP A 100 19.45 -11.88 -19.28
N ALA A 101 18.40 -12.65 -19.56
CA ALA A 101 18.13 -13.18 -20.90
C ALA A 101 17.87 -12.09 -21.95
N LEU A 102 17.27 -10.97 -21.53
CA LEU A 102 17.05 -9.79 -22.38
C LEU A 102 18.28 -8.87 -22.49
N GLY A 103 19.35 -9.15 -21.73
CA GLY A 103 20.56 -8.33 -21.71
C GLY A 103 20.34 -6.92 -21.13
N ILE A 104 19.36 -6.76 -20.24
CA ILE A 104 19.02 -5.46 -19.66
C ILE A 104 19.98 -5.18 -18.50
N HIS A 105 20.97 -4.33 -18.75
CA HIS A 105 21.92 -3.86 -17.75
C HIS A 105 22.02 -2.33 -17.77
N THR A 106 21.89 -1.73 -16.60
CA THR A 106 21.86 -0.28 -16.36
C THR A 106 22.78 0.15 -15.21
N PRO A 107 24.06 -0.29 -15.16
CA PRO A 107 24.95 -0.04 -14.02
C PRO A 107 25.19 1.46 -13.74
N TRP A 108 25.01 2.31 -14.76
CA TRP A 108 25.07 3.77 -14.61
C TRP A 108 24.04 4.32 -13.61
N LEU A 109 22.92 3.61 -13.40
CA LEU A 109 21.84 4.04 -12.51
C LEU A 109 22.19 3.84 -11.03
N GLU A 110 23.01 2.85 -10.68
CA GLU A 110 23.52 2.66 -9.32
C GLU A 110 24.37 3.84 -8.84
N HIS A 111 25.03 4.52 -9.78
CA HIS A 111 25.86 5.69 -9.53
C HIS A 111 25.11 7.02 -9.64
N ALA A 112 23.84 7.02 -10.04
CA ALA A 112 23.02 8.23 -10.06
C ALA A 112 22.79 8.76 -8.63
N PRO A 113 22.52 10.07 -8.44
CA PRO A 113 22.20 10.60 -7.12
C PRO A 113 21.05 9.84 -6.46
N LEU A 114 21.13 9.60 -5.15
CA LEU A 114 20.15 8.79 -4.41
C LEU A 114 18.70 9.23 -4.68
N ILE A 115 18.45 10.55 -4.71
CA ILE A 115 17.12 11.10 -4.98
C ILE A 115 16.57 10.71 -6.36
N VAL A 116 17.43 10.59 -7.38
CA VAL A 116 17.05 10.18 -8.74
C VAL A 116 16.66 8.70 -8.73
N GLN A 117 17.47 7.85 -8.09
CA GLN A 117 17.16 6.43 -7.94
C GLN A 117 15.84 6.25 -7.19
N VAL A 118 15.67 6.91 -6.03
CA VAL A 118 14.44 6.82 -5.23
C VAL A 118 13.22 7.27 -6.02
N ALA A 119 13.29 8.41 -6.70
CA ALA A 119 12.17 8.91 -7.52
C ALA A 119 11.79 7.93 -8.63
N LEU A 120 12.78 7.37 -9.35
CA LEU A 120 12.52 6.41 -10.42
C LEU A 120 11.92 5.10 -9.88
N ILE A 121 12.44 4.58 -8.75
CA ILE A 121 11.88 3.40 -8.09
C ILE A 121 10.43 3.63 -7.70
N MET A 122 10.12 4.78 -7.08
CA MET A 122 8.75 5.13 -6.70
C MET A 122 7.82 5.20 -7.90
N LEU A 123 8.25 5.83 -9.00
CA LEU A 123 7.49 5.91 -10.24
C LEU A 123 7.23 4.53 -10.86
N LEU A 124 8.24 3.66 -10.90
CA LEU A 124 8.12 2.32 -11.50
C LEU A 124 7.19 1.41 -10.69
N ILE A 125 7.32 1.42 -9.36
CA ILE A 125 6.46 0.63 -8.47
C ILE A 125 5.01 1.09 -8.63
N GLU A 126 4.77 2.40 -8.50
CA GLU A 126 3.41 2.94 -8.55
C GLU A 126 2.80 2.87 -9.95
N TRP A 127 3.60 2.91 -11.01
CA TRP A 127 3.10 2.66 -12.37
C TRP A 127 2.54 1.24 -12.50
N GLY A 128 3.30 0.22 -12.09
CA GLY A 128 2.85 -1.17 -12.13
C GLY A 128 1.63 -1.38 -11.22
N HIS A 129 1.69 -0.84 -10.00
CA HIS A 129 0.61 -0.93 -9.03
C HIS A 129 -0.68 -0.26 -9.52
N TYR A 130 -0.61 0.95 -10.09
CA TYR A 130 -1.76 1.66 -10.63
C TYR A 130 -2.54 0.81 -11.64
N TRP A 131 -1.83 0.22 -12.61
CA TRP A 131 -2.47 -0.61 -13.63
C TRP A 131 -3.02 -1.92 -13.09
N LEU A 132 -2.28 -2.57 -12.20
CA LEU A 132 -2.75 -3.80 -11.55
C LEU A 132 -3.98 -3.55 -10.68
N HIS A 133 -3.97 -2.50 -9.87
CA HIS A 133 -5.08 -2.14 -8.99
C HIS A 133 -6.31 -1.73 -9.81
N ARG A 134 -6.12 -0.92 -10.86
CA ARG A 134 -7.18 -0.64 -11.83
C ARG A 134 -7.72 -1.93 -12.45
N ALA A 135 -6.88 -2.88 -12.83
CA ALA A 135 -7.33 -4.17 -13.36
C ALA A 135 -8.09 -4.99 -12.32
N MET A 136 -7.68 -4.98 -11.05
CA MET A 136 -8.40 -5.61 -9.94
C MET A 136 -9.83 -5.08 -9.81
N HIS A 137 -10.05 -3.79 -10.02
CA HIS A 137 -11.40 -3.20 -10.00
C HIS A 137 -12.22 -3.42 -11.28
N ASN A 138 -11.59 -3.82 -12.38
CA ASN A 138 -12.20 -3.87 -13.70
C ASN A 138 -12.27 -5.26 -14.33
N TRP A 139 -11.64 -6.27 -13.72
CA TRP A 139 -11.58 -7.63 -14.26
C TRP A 139 -11.79 -8.67 -13.16
N PHE A 140 -12.85 -9.47 -13.31
CA PHE A 140 -13.35 -10.39 -12.27
C PHE A 140 -12.30 -11.33 -11.65
N PRO A 141 -11.39 -11.98 -12.42
CA PRO A 141 -10.35 -12.84 -11.84
C PRO A 141 -9.37 -12.14 -10.89
N LEU A 142 -9.11 -10.85 -11.12
CA LEU A 142 -8.29 -10.05 -10.20
C LEU A 142 -9.14 -9.40 -9.10
N TRP A 143 -10.41 -9.12 -9.39
CA TRP A 143 -11.35 -8.65 -8.37
C TRP A 143 -11.49 -9.66 -7.24
N VAL A 144 -11.64 -10.95 -7.54
CA VAL A 144 -11.90 -11.95 -6.49
C VAL A 144 -10.77 -12.07 -5.47
N VAL A 145 -9.52 -11.74 -5.84
CA VAL A 145 -8.41 -11.70 -4.88
C VAL A 145 -8.35 -10.40 -4.08
N HIS A 146 -8.84 -9.30 -4.67
CA HIS A 146 -8.76 -7.96 -4.10
C HIS A 146 -10.01 -7.55 -3.30
N ALA A 147 -11.18 -8.12 -3.61
CA ALA A 147 -12.44 -7.83 -2.94
C ALA A 147 -12.37 -7.94 -1.40
N PRO A 148 -11.67 -8.91 -0.79
CA PRO A 148 -11.49 -8.95 0.66
C PRO A 148 -10.91 -7.67 1.28
N HIS A 149 -10.02 -6.98 0.55
CA HIS A 149 -9.45 -5.70 0.98
C HIS A 149 -10.54 -4.61 1.06
N HIS A 150 -11.54 -4.65 0.18
CA HIS A 150 -12.67 -3.72 0.18
C HIS A 150 -13.76 -4.03 1.21
N PHE A 151 -13.63 -5.10 2.01
CA PHE A 151 -14.56 -5.39 3.12
C PHE A 151 -14.10 -4.82 4.47
N VAL A 152 -13.06 -3.98 4.49
CA VAL A 152 -12.65 -3.23 5.69
C VAL A 152 -13.74 -2.23 6.07
N ARG A 153 -14.14 -2.22 7.35
CA ARG A 153 -15.23 -1.37 7.87
C ARG A 153 -14.75 -0.08 8.53
N GLN A 154 -13.43 0.07 8.61
CA GLN A 154 -12.68 1.22 9.12
C GLN A 154 -11.30 1.25 8.48
N LEU A 155 -10.68 2.42 8.48
CA LEU A 155 -9.33 2.63 8.02
C LEU A 155 -8.40 2.97 9.19
N ASN A 156 -7.19 2.42 9.16
CA ASN A 156 -6.08 2.73 10.07
C ASN A 156 -4.74 2.44 9.38
N ALA A 157 -3.63 2.85 10.00
CA ALA A 157 -2.28 2.75 9.45
C ALA A 157 -1.82 1.33 9.04
N LEU A 158 -2.47 0.27 9.55
CA LEU A 158 -2.18 -1.12 9.22
C LEU A 158 -3.08 -1.69 8.10
N LYS A 159 -4.13 -0.98 7.68
CA LYS A 159 -5.12 -1.53 6.71
C LYS A 159 -4.59 -1.84 5.33
N GLY A 160 -3.54 -1.16 4.89
CA GLY A 160 -2.89 -1.49 3.62
C GLY A 160 -2.31 -2.91 3.56
N ALA A 161 -2.20 -3.63 4.69
CA ALA A 161 -1.80 -5.04 4.71
C ALA A 161 -2.98 -6.02 4.78
N VAL A 162 -4.20 -5.55 5.06
CA VAL A 162 -5.38 -6.40 5.27
C VAL A 162 -5.96 -6.78 3.92
N GLY A 163 -5.77 -8.03 3.51
CA GLY A 163 -6.21 -8.52 2.21
C GLY A 163 -5.86 -9.98 2.02
N ASN A 164 -6.10 -10.48 0.80
CA ASN A 164 -5.72 -11.85 0.48
C ASN A 164 -4.20 -11.91 0.21
N PRO A 165 -3.45 -12.94 0.67
CA PRO A 165 -2.02 -13.04 0.41
C PRO A 165 -1.66 -13.06 -1.08
N PHE A 166 -2.53 -13.57 -1.95
CA PHE A 166 -2.30 -13.54 -3.40
C PHE A 166 -2.36 -12.11 -3.95
N GLU A 167 -3.32 -11.30 -3.50
CA GLU A 167 -3.37 -9.88 -3.83
C GLU A 167 -2.08 -9.18 -3.38
N LEU A 168 -1.69 -9.35 -2.11
CA LEU A 168 -0.47 -8.73 -1.55
C LEU A 168 0.80 -9.17 -2.28
N PHE A 169 0.85 -10.41 -2.76
CA PHE A 169 1.93 -10.91 -3.60
C PHE A 169 1.94 -10.23 -4.98
N LEU A 170 0.79 -10.12 -5.64
CA LEU A 170 0.67 -9.50 -6.96
C LEU A 170 1.07 -8.02 -6.93
N ILE A 171 0.60 -7.25 -5.95
CA ILE A 171 0.97 -5.83 -5.81
C ILE A 171 2.42 -5.62 -5.35
N GLY A 172 3.07 -6.67 -4.84
CA GLY A 172 4.49 -6.69 -4.52
C GLY A 172 5.41 -6.90 -5.73
N LEU A 173 4.85 -7.31 -6.88
CA LEU A 173 5.60 -7.44 -8.12
C LEU A 173 5.97 -6.05 -8.64
N SER A 174 7.24 -5.87 -9.00
CA SER A 174 7.76 -4.56 -9.39
C SER A 174 8.63 -4.63 -10.64
N LEU A 175 8.47 -3.64 -11.51
CA LEU A 175 9.32 -3.41 -12.68
C LEU A 175 10.76 -3.01 -12.31
N THR A 176 11.01 -2.65 -11.05
CA THR A 176 12.33 -2.24 -10.57
C THR A 176 13.38 -3.34 -10.71
N VAL A 177 12.96 -4.61 -10.75
CA VAL A 177 13.85 -5.75 -10.96
C VAL A 177 14.63 -5.66 -12.28
N PHE A 178 14.06 -4.99 -13.30
CA PHE A 178 14.69 -4.85 -14.62
C PHE A 178 15.77 -3.77 -14.68
N LEU A 179 15.95 -2.95 -13.64
CA LEU A 179 16.98 -1.91 -13.59
C LEU A 179 17.96 -2.16 -12.44
N ASP A 180 19.12 -1.53 -12.48
CA ASP A 180 20.17 -1.66 -11.47
C ASP A 180 20.10 -0.46 -10.53
N PHE A 181 19.63 -0.71 -9.30
CA PHE A 181 19.52 0.30 -8.25
C PHE A 181 20.36 -0.10 -7.05
N SER A 182 20.91 0.88 -6.36
CA SER A 182 21.53 0.64 -5.06
C SER A 182 20.49 0.10 -4.06
N LEU A 183 20.91 -0.82 -3.19
CA LEU A 183 20.03 -1.39 -2.18
C LEU A 183 19.47 -0.32 -1.22
N THR A 184 20.27 0.71 -0.91
CA THR A 184 19.84 1.86 -0.12
C THR A 184 18.73 2.64 -0.82
N ALA A 185 18.78 2.83 -2.14
CA ALA A 185 17.69 3.48 -2.88
C ALA A 185 16.40 2.65 -2.85
N LEU A 186 16.50 1.33 -3.04
CA LEU A 186 15.35 0.42 -2.95
C LEU A 186 14.72 0.46 -1.56
N PHE A 187 15.54 0.45 -0.50
CA PHE A 187 15.03 0.54 0.87
C PHE A 187 14.43 1.89 1.21
N CYS A 188 15.04 2.98 0.75
CA CYS A 188 14.50 4.32 0.92
C CYS A 188 13.15 4.49 0.24
N ALA A 189 13.06 4.13 -1.05
CA ALA A 189 11.81 4.22 -1.81
C ALA A 189 10.73 3.31 -1.23
N GLY A 190 11.06 2.07 -0.87
CA GLY A 190 10.12 1.15 -0.22
C GLY A 190 9.62 1.66 1.13
N HIS A 191 10.48 2.28 1.95
CA HIS A 191 10.08 2.90 3.21
C HIS A 191 9.16 4.10 2.97
N MET A 192 9.47 4.96 1.99
CA MET A 192 8.63 6.11 1.63
C MET A 192 7.25 5.67 1.11
N LEU A 193 7.20 4.76 0.14
CA LEU A 193 5.94 4.23 -0.41
C LEU A 193 5.09 3.56 0.66
N GLY A 194 5.68 2.69 1.48
CA GLY A 194 4.98 2.05 2.58
C GLY A 194 4.46 3.03 3.63
N THR A 195 5.13 4.17 3.81
CA THR A 195 4.70 5.26 4.70
C THR A 195 3.55 6.06 4.09
N ILE A 196 3.60 6.36 2.79
CA ILE A 196 2.50 7.06 2.09
C ILE A 196 1.25 6.18 2.08
N ALA A 197 1.39 4.89 1.80
CA ALA A 197 0.29 3.93 1.90
C ALA A 197 -0.27 3.84 3.33
N ALA A 198 0.57 3.89 4.36
CA ALA A 198 0.08 3.95 5.74
C ALA A 198 -0.69 5.26 6.00
N PHE A 199 -0.20 6.40 5.51
CA PHE A 199 -0.91 7.67 5.64
C PHE A 199 -2.24 7.71 4.88
N SER A 200 -2.34 7.07 3.70
CA SER A 200 -3.57 7.02 2.92
C SER A 200 -4.66 6.16 3.56
N HIS A 201 -4.32 5.33 4.53
CA HIS A 201 -5.29 4.55 5.33
C HIS A 201 -5.43 5.05 6.77
N ALA A 202 -4.50 5.86 7.27
CA ALA A 202 -4.49 6.22 8.68
C ALA A 202 -5.75 7.02 9.07
N ASN A 203 -6.34 6.70 10.23
CA ASN A 203 -7.41 7.49 10.81
C ASN A 203 -6.85 8.78 11.43
N VAL A 204 -6.23 9.64 10.62
CA VAL A 204 -5.58 10.88 11.06
C VAL A 204 -6.00 12.02 10.15
N ARG A 205 -6.43 13.14 10.74
CA ARG A 205 -6.75 14.37 10.01
C ARG A 205 -5.47 15.15 9.68
N PHE A 206 -4.76 14.74 8.63
CA PHE A 206 -3.55 15.45 8.18
C PHE A 206 -3.84 16.77 7.47
N ASN A 207 -4.80 16.81 6.55
CA ASN A 207 -5.13 17.97 5.71
C ASN A 207 -3.88 18.62 5.07
N PRO A 208 -3.10 17.87 4.28
CA PRO A 208 -1.81 18.32 3.78
C PRO A 208 -1.93 19.48 2.77
N PRO A 209 -0.82 20.19 2.46
CA PRO A 209 -0.79 21.19 1.40
C PRO A 209 -1.26 20.64 0.05
N ARG A 210 -1.82 21.52 -0.80
CA ARG A 210 -2.34 21.16 -2.14
C ARG A 210 -1.27 20.52 -3.04
N TRP A 211 -0.02 20.93 -2.92
CA TRP A 211 1.08 20.31 -3.69
C TRP A 211 1.32 18.86 -3.28
N TYR A 212 1.12 18.53 -2.00
CA TYR A 212 1.24 17.15 -1.52
C TYR A 212 0.09 16.32 -2.06
N SER A 213 -1.16 16.78 -1.90
CA SER A 213 -2.34 16.05 -2.41
C SER A 213 -2.48 16.05 -3.95
N ALA A 214 -1.66 16.84 -4.65
CA ALA A 214 -1.53 16.77 -6.10
C ALA A 214 -0.66 15.58 -6.54
N VAL A 215 0.33 15.18 -5.73
CA VAL A 215 1.34 14.16 -6.08
C VAL A 215 1.10 12.84 -5.34
N PHE A 216 0.80 12.92 -4.05
CA PHE A 216 0.68 11.78 -3.16
C PHE A 216 -0.76 11.49 -2.77
N THR A 217 -1.08 10.22 -2.59
CA THR A 217 -2.38 9.76 -2.11
C THR A 217 -2.62 10.20 -0.67
N THR A 218 -3.85 10.63 -0.40
CA THR A 218 -4.30 11.13 0.91
C THR A 218 -5.41 10.24 1.46
N ILE A 219 -5.67 10.33 2.77
CA ILE A 219 -6.76 9.58 3.40
C ILE A 219 -8.11 9.96 2.81
N GLU A 220 -8.29 11.21 2.41
CA GLU A 220 -9.49 11.68 1.70
C GLU A 220 -9.72 10.86 0.43
N ALA A 221 -8.79 10.93 -0.51
CA ALA A 221 -8.91 10.27 -1.82
C ALA A 221 -9.06 8.74 -1.69
N HIS A 222 -8.32 8.13 -0.76
CA HIS A 222 -8.31 6.69 -0.60
C HIS A 222 -9.52 6.16 0.19
N SER A 223 -10.07 6.96 1.12
CA SER A 223 -11.34 6.61 1.77
C SER A 223 -12.50 6.54 0.79
N LEU A 224 -12.54 7.45 -0.19
CA LEU A 224 -13.54 7.41 -1.27
C LEU A 224 -13.42 6.12 -2.09
N HIS A 225 -12.19 5.70 -2.39
CA HIS A 225 -11.90 4.43 -3.04
C HIS A 225 -12.38 3.20 -2.23
N HIS A 226 -12.33 3.28 -0.90
CA HIS A 226 -12.85 2.23 0.00
C HIS A 226 -14.33 2.37 0.37
N SER A 227 -15.03 3.33 -0.22
CA SER A 227 -16.41 3.63 0.14
C SER A 227 -17.38 2.47 -0.17
N VAL A 228 -18.59 2.60 0.35
CA VAL A 228 -19.65 1.59 0.18
C VAL A 228 -20.18 1.51 -1.26
N GLU A 229 -20.14 2.62 -1.99
CA GLU A 229 -20.71 2.74 -3.33
C GLU A 229 -19.73 2.17 -4.38
N TYR A 230 -20.19 1.19 -5.15
CA TYR A 230 -19.35 0.48 -6.12
C TYR A 230 -18.67 1.39 -7.15
N GLU A 231 -19.39 2.41 -7.65
CA GLU A 231 -18.82 3.36 -8.63
C GLU A 231 -17.71 4.23 -8.03
N ASP A 232 -17.77 4.50 -6.72
CA ASP A 232 -16.76 5.29 -6.02
C ASP A 232 -15.48 4.49 -5.75
N THR A 233 -15.54 3.15 -5.74
CA THR A 233 -14.33 2.32 -5.64
C THR A 233 -13.55 2.24 -6.96
N ARG A 234 -14.12 2.75 -8.06
CA ARG A 234 -13.51 2.73 -9.40
C ARG A 234 -12.82 4.06 -9.75
N CYS A 235 -12.26 4.71 -8.74
CA CYS A 235 -11.43 5.91 -8.85
C CYS A 235 -10.27 5.84 -7.84
N ASN A 236 -9.28 6.74 -7.97
CA ASN A 236 -8.18 6.89 -7.00
C ASN A 236 -7.40 5.57 -6.75
N TYR A 237 -7.02 4.87 -7.82
CA TYR A 237 -6.34 3.57 -7.77
C TYR A 237 -4.91 3.62 -7.25
N ALA A 238 -4.21 4.75 -7.35
CA ALA A 238 -2.82 4.83 -6.90
C ALA A 238 -2.74 4.84 -5.36
N CYS A 239 -2.00 3.89 -4.80
CA CYS A 239 -1.86 3.73 -3.36
C CYS A 239 -0.92 4.77 -2.74
N ALA A 240 0.10 5.24 -3.47
CA ALA A 240 1.00 6.28 -2.99
C ALA A 240 1.08 7.51 -3.91
N LEU A 241 1.03 7.35 -5.22
CA LEU A 241 1.16 8.45 -6.18
C LEU A 241 -0.14 8.73 -6.94
N ILE A 242 -1.06 9.46 -6.31
CA ILE A 242 -2.33 9.94 -6.91
C ILE A 242 -2.14 10.69 -8.25
N LEU A 243 -0.91 11.12 -8.53
CA LEU A 243 -0.50 11.62 -9.84
C LEU A 243 -0.94 10.70 -11.00
N PHE A 244 -0.85 9.37 -10.85
CA PHE A 244 -1.26 8.45 -11.92
C PHE A 244 -2.77 8.50 -12.19
N ASP A 245 -3.60 8.62 -11.15
CA ASP A 245 -5.03 8.84 -11.34
C ASP A 245 -5.34 10.15 -12.06
N ARG A 246 -4.60 11.20 -11.76
CA ARG A 246 -4.75 12.50 -12.44
C ARG A 246 -4.36 12.40 -13.92
N MET A 247 -3.25 11.73 -14.23
CA MET A 247 -2.77 11.58 -15.61
C MET A 247 -3.71 10.73 -16.47
N HIS A 248 -4.36 9.73 -15.89
CA HIS A 248 -5.23 8.80 -16.62
C HIS A 248 -6.73 9.08 -16.46
N GLY A 249 -7.10 10.21 -15.84
CA GLY A 249 -8.49 10.64 -15.69
C GLY A 249 -9.33 9.78 -14.74
N THR A 250 -8.71 9.10 -13.76
CA THR A 250 -9.39 8.29 -12.74
C THR A 250 -9.36 8.94 -11.35
N PHE A 251 -8.88 10.18 -11.25
CA PHE A 251 -8.91 10.96 -10.01
C PHE A 251 -10.31 11.50 -9.74
N LYS A 252 -10.80 11.29 -8.52
CA LYS A 252 -12.03 11.89 -8.00
C LYS A 252 -11.73 12.54 -6.65
N ASP A 253 -12.01 13.84 -6.55
CA ASP A 253 -11.89 14.56 -5.28
C ASP A 253 -13.07 14.21 -4.37
N GLY A 254 -12.79 13.97 -3.10
CA GLY A 254 -13.80 13.58 -2.12
C GLY A 254 -13.22 12.76 -0.98
N GLU A 255 -14.09 12.44 -0.04
CA GLU A 255 -13.81 11.56 1.10
C GLU A 255 -15.05 10.71 1.40
N ALA A 256 -14.86 9.54 2.02
CA ALA A 256 -15.95 8.74 2.55
C ALA A 256 -15.75 8.51 4.05
N VAL A 257 -16.83 8.66 4.81
CA VAL A 257 -16.87 8.32 6.24
C VAL A 257 -17.17 6.83 6.43
N GLU A 258 -18.04 6.31 5.58
CA GLU A 258 -18.47 4.91 5.59
C GLU A 258 -17.69 4.15 4.52
N VAL A 259 -16.95 3.14 4.99
CA VAL A 259 -16.12 2.26 4.15
C VAL A 259 -16.55 0.81 4.33
N GLY A 260 -16.30 0.00 3.31
CA GLY A 260 -16.60 -1.43 3.30
C GLY A 260 -17.77 -1.77 2.37
N GLN A 261 -17.48 -2.54 1.33
CA GLN A 261 -18.47 -3.02 0.38
C GLN A 261 -19.40 -4.11 0.98
N GLU A 262 -20.38 -4.55 0.20
CA GLU A 262 -21.37 -5.58 0.57
C GLU A 262 -22.06 -5.27 1.90
N GLY A 263 -22.57 -4.05 2.03
CA GLY A 263 -23.28 -3.62 3.24
C GLY A 263 -22.40 -3.56 4.48
N ARG A 264 -21.09 -3.36 4.31
CA ARG A 264 -20.09 -3.28 5.38
C ARG A 264 -20.07 -4.55 6.23
N ARG A 265 -20.21 -5.72 5.59
CA ARG A 265 -20.10 -6.99 6.31
C ARG A 265 -18.66 -7.21 6.80
N HIS A 266 -18.51 -7.93 7.91
CA HIS A 266 -17.18 -8.30 8.39
C HIS A 266 -16.72 -9.60 7.73
N MET A 267 -15.50 -9.57 7.17
CA MET A 267 -14.81 -10.77 6.70
C MET A 267 -13.75 -11.20 7.72
N GLY A 268 -13.86 -12.43 8.22
CA GLY A 268 -12.87 -13.01 9.12
C GLY A 268 -11.65 -13.54 8.37
N ILE A 269 -10.53 -13.77 9.07
CA ILE A 269 -9.27 -14.22 8.46
C ILE A 269 -9.44 -15.46 7.59
N GLY A 270 -10.12 -16.49 8.10
CA GLY A 270 -10.34 -17.73 7.35
C GLY A 270 -11.13 -17.50 6.06
N GLU A 271 -12.15 -16.64 6.11
CA GLU A 271 -12.94 -16.28 4.94
C GLU A 271 -12.10 -15.51 3.92
N THR A 272 -11.33 -14.50 4.35
CA THR A 272 -10.42 -13.73 3.49
C THR A 272 -9.46 -14.63 2.72
N LEU A 273 -8.90 -15.65 3.37
CA LEU A 273 -7.94 -16.56 2.76
C LEU A 273 -8.57 -17.45 1.68
N ILE A 274 -9.81 -17.90 1.88
CA ILE A 274 -10.50 -18.80 0.95
C ILE A 274 -11.38 -18.08 -0.07
N TYR A 275 -11.65 -16.79 0.12
CA TYR A 275 -12.57 -16.02 -0.71
C TYR A 275 -12.30 -16.14 -2.22
N PRO A 276 -11.04 -16.13 -2.71
CA PRO A 276 -10.76 -16.32 -4.15
C PRO A 276 -11.24 -17.65 -4.73
N LEU A 277 -11.42 -18.67 -3.88
CA LEU A 277 -11.88 -20.00 -4.27
C LEU A 277 -13.41 -20.13 -4.29
N THR A 278 -14.14 -19.12 -3.81
CA THR A 278 -15.62 -19.16 -3.73
C THR A 278 -16.29 -19.47 -5.08
N PRO A 279 -15.88 -18.89 -6.24
CA PRO A 279 -16.53 -19.21 -7.51
C PRO A 279 -16.37 -20.69 -7.91
N ILE A 280 -15.22 -21.30 -7.56
CA ILE A 280 -14.93 -22.71 -7.84
C ILE A 280 -15.75 -23.59 -6.89
N ILE A 281 -15.81 -23.24 -5.60
CA ILE A 281 -16.58 -23.97 -4.59
C ILE A 281 -18.06 -24.01 -4.99
N ASP A 282 -18.61 -22.87 -5.41
CA ASP A 282 -20.01 -22.74 -5.79
C ASP A 282 -20.31 -23.51 -7.08
N TRP A 283 -19.40 -23.48 -8.06
CA TRP A 283 -19.49 -24.31 -9.25
C TRP A 283 -19.51 -25.81 -8.93
N VAL A 284 -18.62 -26.28 -8.04
CA VAL A 284 -18.58 -27.70 -7.61
C VAL A 284 -19.87 -28.10 -6.88
N LYS A 285 -20.37 -27.24 -5.98
CA LYS A 285 -21.63 -27.49 -5.24
C LYS A 285 -22.83 -27.52 -6.19
N GLY A 286 -22.90 -26.59 -7.13
CA GLY A 286 -23.95 -26.55 -8.15
C GLY A 286 -23.97 -27.82 -9.00
N ARG A 287 -22.79 -28.34 -9.39
CA ARG A 287 -22.70 -29.63 -10.10
C ARG A 287 -23.15 -30.83 -9.27
N LYS A 288 -22.85 -30.86 -7.97
CA LYS A 288 -23.31 -31.92 -7.07
C LYS A 288 -24.80 -31.88 -6.79
N ALA A 289 -25.42 -30.71 -6.79
CA ALA A 289 -26.87 -30.57 -6.62
C ALA A 289 -27.65 -30.96 -7.90
N ALA A 290 -26.98 -30.96 -9.06
CA ALA A 290 -27.55 -31.32 -10.36
C ALA A 290 -27.29 -32.78 -10.79
N ALA A 291 -26.55 -33.56 -9.99
CA ALA A 291 -26.20 -34.96 -10.22
C ALA A 291 -26.96 -35.86 -9.24
#